data_AF-A0A7S6MMB1-F1
#
_entry.id   AF-A0A7S6MMB1-F1
#
_cell.length_a   1.000
_cell.length_b   1.000
_cell.length_c   1.000
_cell.angle_alpha   90.00
_cell.angle_beta   90.00
_cell.angle_gamma   90.00
#
_symmetry.space_group_name_H-M   'P 1'
#
loop_
_entity.id
_entity.type
_entity.pdbx_description
1 polymer ?
#
loop_
_entity_poly.entity_id
_entity_poly.type
_entity_poly.pdbx_seq_one_letter_code
_entity_poly.pdbx_strand_id
1 'polypeptide(L)'
;MSSGHDELNDDSSTHDHKAFKFTIEGGKVTAVFELKDGVLEPKSIDDDGSETYTVDGSQVVRTEVKPFGTEITRYADADGDGLYLRVSEQWQSATGSPDDRHHFRFEGDLSFSPSDGDDHIAVRGGEDSSGGHGADDFVIREAAHLRIQDFSSSEHDSLKFDTGLGLTSVDHLKSFVTDAHYEGSDLVVNFGSDVSITLVGVTPGQISWGDVSVLS
;
A
#
# COMPACT_ATOMS: atom_id res chain seq x y z
N MET A 1 -25.70 13.84 -38.78
CA MET A 1 -25.18 15.15 -38.34
C MET A 1 -25.90 15.51 -37.06
N SER A 2 -25.14 15.75 -35.98
CA SER A 2 -25.54 16.22 -34.64
C SER A 2 -26.27 15.17 -33.78
N SER A 3 -25.63 14.44 -32.86
CA SER A 3 -24.83 14.82 -31.67
C SER A 3 -25.70 15.24 -30.49
N GLY A 4 -25.80 14.34 -29.52
CA GLY A 4 -26.17 14.58 -28.11
C GLY A 4 -25.61 13.38 -27.35
N HIS A 5 -24.35 13.49 -26.90
CA HIS A 5 -24.01 13.87 -25.52
C HIS A 5 -24.57 12.83 -24.54
N ASP A 6 -24.00 11.63 -24.60
CA ASP A 6 -24.05 10.70 -23.47
C ASP A 6 -23.03 11.22 -22.46
N GLU A 7 -23.55 11.93 -21.46
CA GLU A 7 -22.87 12.15 -20.19
C GLU A 7 -22.70 10.77 -19.54
N LEU A 8 -21.55 10.15 -19.80
CA LEU A 8 -21.09 9.05 -18.97
C LEU A 8 -20.76 9.66 -17.62
N ASN A 9 -21.68 9.41 -16.70
CA ASN A 9 -21.63 9.70 -15.29
C ASN A 9 -20.23 9.41 -14.74
N ASP A 10 -19.50 10.49 -14.48
CA ASP A 10 -18.31 10.56 -13.66
C ASP A 10 -18.78 10.48 -12.21
N ASP A 11 -19.04 9.25 -11.73
CA ASP A 11 -19.29 8.99 -10.32
C ASP A 11 -19.07 7.50 -10.00
N SER A 12 -17.79 7.11 -9.91
CA SER A 12 -17.35 6.17 -8.87
C SER A 12 -15.84 6.33 -8.73
N SER A 13 -15.43 6.96 -7.64
CA SER A 13 -14.06 7.01 -7.14
C SER A 13 -13.51 5.60 -6.86
N THR A 14 -13.18 4.85 -7.91
CA THR A 14 -12.41 3.62 -7.78
C THR A 14 -10.98 4.05 -7.47
N HIS A 15 -10.68 4.09 -6.18
CA HIS A 15 -9.36 4.06 -5.55
C HIS A 15 -8.23 3.79 -6.56
N ASP A 16 -7.25 4.68 -6.62
CA ASP A 16 -6.07 4.66 -7.51
C ASP A 16 -5.13 3.46 -7.22
N HIS A 17 -5.68 2.28 -6.96
CA HIS A 17 -4.91 1.06 -6.80
C HIS A 17 -4.48 0.53 -8.17
N LYS A 18 -3.25 0.03 -8.22
CA LYS A 18 -2.67 -0.62 -9.39
C LYS A 18 -3.48 -1.86 -9.75
N ALA A 19 -3.88 -1.93 -11.01
CA ALA A 19 -4.55 -3.08 -11.60
C ALA A 19 -3.55 -3.98 -12.33
N PHE A 20 -3.81 -5.28 -12.29
CA PHE A 20 -2.95 -6.31 -12.87
C PHE A 20 -3.74 -7.24 -13.76
N LYS A 21 -3.10 -7.80 -14.78
CA LYS A 21 -3.66 -8.89 -15.58
C LYS A 21 -2.77 -10.10 -15.49
N PHE A 22 -3.37 -11.26 -15.28
CA PHE A 22 -2.70 -12.55 -15.26
C PHE A 22 -3.13 -13.39 -16.46
N THR A 23 -2.17 -13.93 -17.21
CA THR A 23 -2.45 -15.02 -18.15
C THR A 23 -2.37 -16.32 -17.37
N ILE A 24 -3.49 -17.04 -17.29
CA ILE A 24 -3.60 -18.30 -16.55
C ILE A 24 -3.86 -19.45 -17.53
N GLU A 25 -2.91 -20.37 -17.64
CA GLU A 25 -3.00 -21.54 -18.51
C GLU A 25 -2.84 -22.82 -17.68
N GLY A 26 -3.84 -23.70 -17.72
CA GLY A 26 -3.82 -24.95 -16.96
C GLY A 26 -3.68 -24.76 -15.44
N GLY A 27 -4.21 -23.66 -14.89
CA GLY A 27 -4.13 -23.32 -13.46
C GLY A 27 -2.80 -22.71 -13.03
N LYS A 28 -1.93 -22.32 -13.97
CA LYS A 28 -0.64 -21.67 -13.71
C LYS A 28 -0.62 -20.29 -14.33
N VAL A 29 -0.06 -19.33 -13.62
CA VAL A 29 0.24 -18.01 -14.17
C VAL A 29 1.43 -18.13 -15.12
N THR A 30 1.26 -17.70 -16.37
CA THR A 30 2.29 -17.75 -17.42
C THR A 30 2.73 -16.37 -17.90
N ALA A 31 1.98 -15.32 -17.57
CA ALA A 31 2.38 -13.93 -17.76
C ALA A 31 1.67 -13.02 -16.75
N VAL A 32 2.34 -11.94 -16.38
CA VAL A 32 1.84 -10.89 -15.48
C VAL A 32 1.97 -9.55 -16.21
N PHE A 33 0.94 -8.72 -16.12
CA PHE A 33 0.96 -7.37 -16.66
C PHE A 33 0.45 -6.39 -15.59
N GLU A 34 1.05 -5.21 -15.50
CA GLU A 34 0.51 -4.08 -14.73
C GLU A 34 -0.19 -3.12 -15.71
N LEU A 35 -1.39 -2.66 -15.37
CA LEU A 35 -2.08 -1.62 -16.11
C LEU A 35 -1.56 -0.26 -15.66
N LYS A 36 -0.87 0.44 -16.56
CA LYS A 36 -0.32 1.77 -16.31
C LYS A 36 -0.68 2.72 -17.45
N ASP A 37 -1.24 3.87 -17.13
CA ASP A 37 -1.68 4.87 -18.11
C ASP A 37 -2.58 4.27 -19.23
N GLY A 38 -3.43 3.30 -18.85
CA GLY A 38 -4.32 2.58 -19.78
C GLY A 38 -3.64 1.50 -20.63
N VAL A 39 -2.35 1.22 -20.41
CA VAL A 39 -1.54 0.25 -21.17
C VAL A 39 -1.14 -0.90 -20.26
N LEU A 40 -1.31 -2.13 -20.74
CA LEU A 40 -0.81 -3.33 -20.04
C LEU A 40 0.68 -3.51 -20.32
N GLU A 41 1.51 -3.21 -19.33
CA GLU A 41 2.95 -3.39 -19.37
C GLU A 41 3.34 -4.76 -18.81
N PRO A 42 4.10 -5.59 -19.53
CA PRO A 42 4.51 -6.89 -19.03
C PRO A 42 5.47 -6.74 -17.83
N LYS A 43 5.24 -7.55 -16.80
CA LYS A 43 6.17 -7.75 -15.68
C LYS A 43 6.97 -9.03 -15.93
N SER A 44 8.24 -9.02 -15.52
CA SER A 44 9.03 -10.24 -15.51
C SER A 44 8.45 -11.17 -14.45
N ILE A 45 8.15 -12.41 -14.82
CA ILE A 45 8.10 -13.49 -13.84
C ILE A 45 9.56 -13.90 -13.66
N ASP A 46 10.01 -13.95 -12.42
CA ASP A 46 11.36 -14.39 -12.14
C ASP A 46 11.56 -15.86 -12.53
N ASP A 47 12.73 -16.15 -13.12
CA ASP A 47 13.12 -17.49 -13.56
C ASP A 47 13.93 -18.23 -12.49
N ASP A 48 14.44 -17.53 -11.45
CA ASP A 48 15.28 -18.13 -10.40
C ASP A 48 14.47 -18.71 -9.22
N GLY A 49 13.17 -18.42 -9.16
CA GLY A 49 12.23 -18.93 -8.18
C GLY A 49 12.14 -18.07 -6.92
N SER A 50 12.79 -16.91 -6.89
CA SER A 50 12.60 -15.90 -5.86
C SER A 50 11.23 -15.22 -5.97
N GLU A 51 10.62 -15.14 -7.15
CA GLU A 51 9.22 -14.72 -7.31
C GLU A 51 8.38 -15.85 -7.93
N THR A 52 7.25 -16.19 -7.30
CA THR A 52 6.33 -17.21 -7.81
C THR A 52 4.89 -16.74 -7.75
N TYR A 53 4.06 -17.24 -8.67
CA TYR A 53 2.63 -16.97 -8.72
C TYR A 53 1.86 -18.28 -8.70
N THR A 54 0.89 -18.40 -7.80
CA THR A 54 -0.02 -19.54 -7.72
C THR A 54 -1.47 -19.08 -7.81
N VAL A 55 -2.34 -19.93 -8.36
CA VAL A 55 -3.78 -19.66 -8.41
C VAL A 55 -4.43 -20.41 -7.24
N ASP A 56 -5.13 -19.67 -6.38
CA ASP A 56 -5.85 -20.19 -5.22
C ASP A 56 -7.32 -19.74 -5.30
N GLY A 57 -8.19 -20.65 -5.75
CA GLY A 57 -9.58 -20.32 -6.05
C GLY A 57 -9.69 -19.26 -7.16
N SER A 58 -10.27 -18.11 -6.84
CA SER A 58 -10.36 -16.95 -7.74
C SER A 58 -9.25 -15.92 -7.53
N GLN A 59 -8.31 -16.18 -6.61
CA GLN A 59 -7.20 -15.28 -6.32
C GLN A 59 -5.91 -15.75 -7.00
N VAL A 60 -5.05 -14.78 -7.28
CA VAL A 60 -3.64 -15.04 -7.59
C VAL A 60 -2.81 -14.66 -6.38
N VAL A 61 -1.93 -15.56 -5.96
CA VAL A 61 -1.01 -15.35 -4.83
C VAL A 61 0.40 -15.25 -5.38
N ARG A 62 1.03 -14.09 -5.17
CA ARG A 62 2.43 -13.86 -5.44
C ARG A 62 3.24 -14.07 -4.17
N THR A 63 4.33 -14.82 -4.27
CA THR A 63 5.30 -15.03 -3.20
C THR A 63 6.65 -14.56 -3.68
N GLU A 64 7.24 -13.57 -3.00
CA GLU A 64 8.57 -13.02 -3.29
C GLU A 64 9.52 -13.27 -2.11
N VAL A 65 10.53 -14.10 -2.31
CA VAL A 65 11.56 -14.43 -1.34
C VAL A 65 12.66 -13.36 -1.37
N LYS A 66 12.84 -12.66 -0.25
CA LYS A 66 13.87 -11.65 -0.04
C LYS A 66 14.89 -12.13 1.00
N PRO A 67 16.06 -11.49 1.15
CA PRO A 67 17.12 -11.95 2.05
C PRO A 67 16.69 -12.12 3.52
N PHE A 68 15.74 -11.31 4.00
CA PHE A 68 15.34 -11.27 5.41
C PHE A 68 13.92 -11.80 5.66
N GLY A 69 13.23 -12.28 4.62
CA GLY A 69 11.86 -12.75 4.74
C GLY A 69 11.19 -12.92 3.37
N THR A 70 9.93 -13.28 3.41
CA THR A 70 9.11 -13.53 2.23
C THR A 70 7.92 -12.60 2.25
N GLU A 71 7.68 -11.89 1.15
CA GLU A 71 6.48 -11.09 0.93
C GLU A 71 5.45 -11.94 0.19
N ILE A 72 4.21 -11.95 0.68
CA ILE A 72 3.09 -12.66 0.06
C ILE A 72 2.04 -11.61 -0.30
N THR A 73 1.75 -11.45 -1.58
CA THR A 73 0.72 -10.52 -2.07
C THR A 73 -0.44 -11.31 -2.68
N ARG A 74 -1.67 -10.98 -2.30
CA ARG A 74 -2.88 -11.58 -2.88
C ARG A 74 -3.58 -10.60 -3.78
N TYR A 75 -4.04 -11.11 -4.92
CA TYR A 75 -4.75 -10.37 -5.93
C TYR A 75 -6.12 -10.99 -6.18
N ALA A 76 -7.14 -10.17 -6.38
CA ALA A 76 -8.50 -10.63 -6.69
C ALA A 76 -9.11 -9.81 -7.82
N ASP A 77 -9.87 -10.50 -8.68
CA ASP A 77 -10.77 -9.94 -9.69
C ASP A 77 -12.19 -10.05 -9.13
N ALA A 78 -12.60 -9.02 -8.39
CA ALA A 78 -13.86 -9.04 -7.63
C ALA A 78 -15.09 -8.76 -8.50
N ASP A 79 -14.93 -8.01 -9.59
CA ASP A 79 -16.02 -7.63 -10.50
C ASP A 79 -16.08 -8.51 -11.76
N GLY A 80 -15.06 -9.33 -12.01
CA GLY A 80 -15.02 -10.31 -13.10
C GLY A 80 -14.64 -9.69 -14.44
N ASP A 81 -14.00 -8.51 -14.46
CA ASP A 81 -13.60 -7.83 -15.69
C ASP A 81 -12.26 -8.34 -16.27
N GLY A 82 -11.56 -9.19 -15.52
CA GLY A 82 -10.27 -9.78 -15.88
C GLY A 82 -9.05 -8.95 -15.43
N LEU A 83 -9.26 -7.85 -14.71
CA LEU A 83 -8.25 -7.10 -13.98
C LEU A 83 -8.32 -7.44 -12.50
N TYR A 84 -7.15 -7.65 -11.93
CA TYR A 84 -6.97 -8.03 -10.55
C TYR A 84 -6.41 -6.83 -9.78
N LEU A 85 -6.98 -6.55 -8.62
CA LEU A 85 -6.45 -5.58 -7.66
C LEU A 85 -5.68 -6.32 -6.56
N ARG A 86 -4.70 -5.65 -5.96
CA ARG A 86 -4.13 -6.13 -4.70
C ARG A 86 -5.22 -6.05 -3.63
N VAL A 87 -5.36 -7.11 -2.85
CA VAL A 87 -6.31 -7.18 -1.74
C VAL A 87 -5.61 -7.37 -0.40
N SER A 88 -4.46 -8.05 -0.38
CA SER A 88 -3.65 -8.15 0.83
C SER A 88 -2.16 -8.29 0.56
N GLU A 89 -1.35 -7.91 1.54
CA GLU A 89 0.10 -8.14 1.57
C GLU A 89 0.53 -8.60 2.97
N GLN A 90 1.35 -9.64 3.04
CA GLN A 90 1.89 -10.17 4.28
C GLN A 90 3.41 -10.26 4.20
N TRP A 91 4.09 -9.95 5.31
CA TRP A 91 5.51 -10.23 5.46
C TRP A 91 5.71 -11.41 6.41
N GLN A 92 6.61 -12.32 6.04
CA GLN A 92 7.02 -13.45 6.89
C GLN A 92 8.53 -13.41 7.06
N SER A 93 9.02 -13.13 8.27
CA SER A 93 10.46 -13.05 8.51
C SER A 93 11.13 -14.40 8.30
N ALA A 94 12.34 -14.37 7.73
CA ALA A 94 13.16 -15.57 7.65
C ALA A 94 13.61 -15.99 9.06
N THR A 95 13.66 -17.30 9.30
CA THR A 95 14.19 -17.82 10.56
C THR A 95 15.64 -17.36 10.77
N GLY A 96 15.90 -16.68 11.89
CA GLY A 96 17.22 -16.19 12.24
C GLY A 96 17.59 -14.84 11.60
N SER A 97 16.63 -14.11 11.03
CA SER A 97 16.84 -12.72 10.63
C SER A 97 17.44 -11.91 11.79
N PRO A 98 18.52 -11.13 11.57
CA PRO A 98 19.13 -10.32 12.61
C PRO A 98 18.12 -9.32 13.16
N ASP A 99 18.10 -9.05 14.47
CA ASP A 99 17.28 -7.98 15.03
C ASP A 99 17.97 -6.61 14.86
N ASP A 100 18.12 -6.17 13.61
CA ASP A 100 18.93 -5.00 13.23
C ASP A 100 18.14 -3.82 12.66
N ARG A 101 16.80 -3.91 12.63
CA ARG A 101 15.90 -2.85 12.14
C ARG A 101 15.95 -2.60 10.62
N HIS A 102 16.70 -3.43 9.89
CA HIS A 102 16.90 -3.30 8.43
C HIS A 102 15.97 -4.19 7.60
N HIS A 103 14.84 -4.60 8.18
CA HIS A 103 13.80 -5.43 7.56
C HIS A 103 12.47 -5.17 8.27
N PHE A 104 11.37 -5.57 7.63
CA PHE A 104 10.03 -5.40 8.16
C PHE A 104 9.81 -6.27 9.40
N ARG A 105 9.08 -5.73 10.37
CA ARG A 105 8.73 -6.40 11.62
C ARG A 105 7.26 -6.75 11.75
N PHE A 106 6.40 -5.99 11.06
CA PHE A 106 4.98 -6.28 11.08
C PHE A 106 4.71 -7.51 10.23
N GLU A 107 4.17 -8.59 10.82
CA GLU A 107 3.91 -9.85 10.10
C GLU A 107 2.41 -10.12 9.87
N GLY A 108 1.55 -9.23 10.36
CA GLY A 108 0.12 -9.29 10.10
C GLY A 108 -0.20 -9.08 8.62
N ASP A 109 -1.39 -9.51 8.21
CA ASP A 109 -1.92 -9.20 6.90
C ASP A 109 -2.22 -7.70 6.83
N LEU A 110 -1.71 -7.05 5.78
CA LEU A 110 -2.07 -5.69 5.42
C LEU A 110 -3.17 -5.74 4.35
N SER A 111 -4.18 -4.90 4.48
CA SER A 111 -5.28 -4.75 3.55
C SER A 111 -5.05 -3.60 2.57
N PHE A 112 -5.49 -3.78 1.33
CA PHE A 112 -5.67 -2.71 0.34
C PHE A 112 -7.15 -2.36 0.17
N SER A 113 -8.05 -3.07 0.86
CA SER A 113 -9.49 -2.86 0.80
C SER A 113 -10.00 -2.69 2.23
N PRO A 114 -10.13 -1.46 2.72
CA PRO A 114 -10.56 -1.19 4.08
C PRO A 114 -11.96 -1.72 4.37
N SER A 115 -12.24 -1.93 5.65
CA SER A 115 -13.53 -2.34 6.19
C SER A 115 -14.10 -1.27 7.13
N ASP A 116 -15.17 -1.61 7.86
CA ASP A 116 -15.74 -0.74 8.89
C ASP A 116 -15.21 -1.08 10.30
N GLY A 117 -14.18 -1.93 10.40
CA GLY A 117 -13.54 -2.29 11.66
C GLY A 117 -12.03 -2.09 11.61
N ASP A 118 -11.38 -2.21 12.76
CA ASP A 118 -9.94 -1.97 12.92
C ASP A 118 -9.10 -2.80 11.93
N ASP A 119 -8.48 -2.10 10.97
CA ASP A 119 -7.70 -2.69 9.90
C ASP A 119 -6.20 -2.37 10.01
N HIS A 120 -5.39 -3.18 9.32
CA HIS A 120 -3.99 -2.86 9.06
C HIS A 120 -3.86 -2.49 7.59
N ILE A 121 -3.74 -1.21 7.28
CA ILE A 121 -3.78 -0.69 5.91
C ILE A 121 -2.40 -0.66 5.29
N ALA A 122 -2.25 -1.19 4.08
CA ALA A 122 -1.02 -1.10 3.31
C ALA A 122 -0.88 0.30 2.68
N VAL A 123 0.07 1.10 3.16
CA VAL A 123 0.38 2.41 2.54
C VAL A 123 1.50 2.27 1.51
N ARG A 124 1.19 2.46 0.23
CA ARG A 124 2.13 2.30 -0.90
C ARG A 124 2.09 3.52 -1.81
N GLY A 125 3.21 3.76 -2.50
CA GLY A 125 3.42 4.89 -3.38
C GLY A 125 2.76 4.71 -4.74
N GLY A 126 2.24 5.82 -5.25
CA GLY A 126 1.49 5.86 -6.50
C GLY A 126 0.04 5.39 -6.36
N GLU A 127 -0.47 5.29 -5.13
CA GLU A 127 -1.86 4.93 -4.81
C GLU A 127 -2.29 5.75 -3.58
N ASP A 128 -3.59 6.04 -3.47
CA ASP A 128 -4.17 6.59 -2.26
C ASP A 128 -4.59 5.43 -1.33
N SER A 129 -4.34 5.57 -0.03
CA SER A 129 -4.72 4.57 0.99
C SER A 129 -5.81 5.14 1.89
N SER A 130 -6.79 4.32 2.27
CA SER A 130 -7.91 4.67 3.17
C SER A 130 -8.12 3.55 4.20
N GLY A 131 -8.49 3.91 5.42
CA GLY A 131 -8.81 3.01 6.54
C GLY A 131 -10.29 2.65 6.65
N GLY A 132 -11.19 3.48 6.13
CA GLY A 132 -12.62 3.29 6.30
C GLY A 132 -13.07 3.78 7.68
N HIS A 133 -13.77 2.93 8.43
CA HIS A 133 -14.11 3.22 9.83
C HIS A 133 -13.37 2.23 10.73
N GLY A 134 -13.07 2.63 11.96
CA GLY A 134 -12.36 1.78 12.92
C GLY A 134 -11.13 2.47 13.46
N ALA A 135 -10.39 1.79 14.33
CA ALA A 135 -9.08 2.24 14.76
C ALA A 135 -8.02 1.63 13.84
N ASP A 136 -7.66 2.35 12.77
CA ASP A 136 -6.88 1.78 11.68
C ASP A 136 -5.38 2.03 11.81
N ASP A 137 -4.60 1.01 11.46
CA ASP A 137 -3.15 1.09 11.44
C ASP A 137 -2.64 1.26 10.00
N PHE A 138 -2.25 2.47 9.63
CA PHE A 138 -1.62 2.77 8.35
C PHE A 138 -0.15 2.36 8.35
N VAL A 139 0.17 1.21 7.75
CA VAL A 139 1.50 0.59 7.77
C VAL A 139 2.33 1.00 6.56
N ILE A 140 3.38 1.77 6.84
CA ILE A 140 4.29 2.37 5.86
C ILE A 140 5.56 1.53 5.76
N ARG A 141 5.84 0.98 4.57
CA ARG A 141 6.99 0.10 4.30
C ARG A 141 8.01 0.64 3.30
N GLU A 142 7.77 1.80 2.71
CA GLU A 142 8.63 2.35 1.66
C GLU A 142 8.84 3.86 1.83
N ALA A 143 9.92 4.34 1.23
CA ALA A 143 10.26 5.76 1.16
C ALA A 143 9.87 6.30 -0.22
N ALA A 144 8.63 6.78 -0.33
CA ALA A 144 8.04 7.30 -1.56
C ALA A 144 7.19 8.56 -1.27
N HIS A 145 6.46 9.04 -2.28
CA HIS A 145 5.38 9.99 -2.10
C HIS A 145 4.09 9.22 -1.79
N LEU A 146 3.72 9.22 -0.51
CA LEU A 146 2.59 8.46 0.03
C LEU A 146 1.40 9.38 0.26
N ARG A 147 0.19 8.86 0.04
CA ARG A 147 -1.06 9.59 0.24
C ARG A 147 -2.00 8.74 1.07
N ILE A 148 -2.42 9.29 2.20
CA ILE A 148 -3.31 8.64 3.17
C ILE A 148 -4.54 9.54 3.28
N GLN A 149 -5.69 8.98 2.93
CA GLN A 149 -7.00 9.58 3.15
C GLN A 149 -7.51 9.20 4.54
N ASP A 150 -8.68 9.73 4.90
CA ASP A 150 -9.52 9.36 6.07
C ASP A 150 -8.89 9.21 7.47
N PHE A 151 -7.60 9.51 7.65
CA PHE A 151 -6.93 9.43 8.94
C PHE A 151 -7.65 10.24 10.04
N SER A 152 -7.91 9.57 11.16
CA SER A 152 -8.71 10.06 12.29
C SER A 152 -8.09 9.66 13.64
N SER A 153 -7.32 10.57 14.25
CA SER A 153 -6.83 10.38 15.63
C SER A 153 -7.98 10.21 16.65
N SER A 154 -9.19 10.72 16.34
CA SER A 154 -10.39 10.50 17.16
C SER A 154 -10.92 9.08 17.14
N GLU A 155 -10.69 8.35 16.05
CA GLU A 155 -11.02 6.93 15.93
C GLU A 155 -9.85 6.03 16.36
N HIS A 156 -8.73 6.63 16.74
CA HIS A 156 -7.49 5.99 17.18
C HIS A 156 -6.63 5.43 16.05
N ASP A 157 -6.74 6.01 14.86
CA ASP A 157 -5.86 5.69 13.75
C ASP A 157 -4.39 5.97 14.10
N SER A 158 -3.51 5.13 13.56
CA SER A 158 -2.08 5.24 13.78
C SER A 158 -1.26 5.11 12.50
N LEU A 159 -0.16 5.87 12.43
CA LEU A 159 0.85 5.72 11.39
C LEU A 159 1.96 4.81 11.90
N LYS A 160 2.11 3.63 11.30
CA LYS A 160 3.13 2.64 11.67
C LYS A 160 4.26 2.62 10.64
N PHE A 161 5.41 3.16 11.02
CA PHE A 161 6.61 3.12 10.21
C PHE A 161 7.34 1.79 10.42
N ASP A 162 7.19 0.90 9.45
CA ASP A 162 7.83 -0.41 9.38
C ASP A 162 8.68 -0.51 8.10
N THR A 163 9.57 0.47 7.91
CA THR A 163 10.24 0.69 6.61
C THR A 163 11.41 -0.25 6.34
N GLY A 164 11.93 -0.93 7.37
CA GLY A 164 13.18 -1.68 7.26
C GLY A 164 14.40 -0.81 6.92
N LEU A 165 14.33 0.51 7.12
CA LEU A 165 15.42 1.44 6.81
C LEU A 165 16.27 1.80 8.05
N GLY A 166 16.13 1.06 9.15
CA GLY A 166 16.89 1.30 10.37
C GLY A 166 16.39 2.50 11.19
N LEU A 167 15.12 2.91 11.05
CA LEU A 167 14.54 3.88 11.99
C LEU A 167 14.56 3.27 13.39
N THR A 168 14.89 4.07 14.41
CA THR A 168 15.11 3.54 15.77
C THR A 168 14.06 3.99 16.78
N SER A 169 13.40 5.10 16.49
CA SER A 169 12.38 5.72 17.33
C SER A 169 11.63 6.78 16.54
N VAL A 170 10.52 7.24 17.11
CA VAL A 170 9.78 8.41 16.61
C VAL A 170 10.68 9.65 16.59
N ASP A 171 11.59 9.82 17.55
CA ASP A 171 12.53 10.95 17.55
C ASP A 171 13.60 10.85 16.45
N HIS A 172 14.02 9.63 16.09
CA HIS A 172 14.87 9.41 14.92
C HIS A 172 14.11 9.76 13.63
N LEU A 173 12.85 9.31 13.49
CA LEU A 173 11.98 9.69 12.37
C LEU A 173 11.80 11.20 12.26
N LYS A 174 11.48 11.89 13.36
CA LYS A 174 11.36 13.36 13.42
C LYS A 174 12.59 14.08 12.87
N SER A 175 13.77 13.53 13.12
CA SER A 175 15.03 14.16 12.68
C SER A 175 15.18 14.20 11.16
N PHE A 176 14.40 13.40 10.41
CA PHE A 176 14.36 13.40 8.95
C PHE A 176 13.30 14.33 8.37
N VAL A 177 12.37 14.87 9.17
CA VAL A 177 11.36 15.82 8.68
C VAL A 177 12.05 17.11 8.28
N THR A 178 11.97 17.46 7.00
CA THR A 178 12.57 18.67 6.46
C THR A 178 11.59 19.82 6.35
N ASP A 179 10.31 19.50 6.16
CA ASP A 179 9.24 20.48 6.03
C ASP A 179 7.89 19.86 6.37
N ALA A 180 6.96 20.66 6.89
CA ALA A 180 5.59 20.25 7.16
C ALA A 180 4.67 21.46 6.98
N HIS A 181 3.78 21.36 6.01
CA HIS A 181 2.92 22.47 5.61
C HIS A 181 1.55 21.98 5.14
N TYR A 182 0.62 22.91 5.02
CA TYR A 182 -0.70 22.64 4.48
C TYR A 182 -0.79 23.06 3.02
N GLU A 183 -1.29 22.16 2.17
CA GLU A 183 -1.68 22.45 0.79
C GLU A 183 -3.20 22.33 0.68
N GLY A 184 -3.89 23.47 0.75
CA GLY A 184 -5.36 23.46 0.86
C GLY A 184 -5.80 22.85 2.19
N SER A 185 -6.49 21.70 2.13
CA SER A 185 -6.96 20.92 3.29
C SER A 185 -5.99 19.83 3.73
N ASP A 186 -4.90 19.62 2.99
CA ASP A 186 -4.04 18.44 3.15
C ASP A 186 -2.79 18.83 3.93
N LEU A 187 -2.38 17.98 4.87
CA LEU A 187 -1.10 18.11 5.56
C LEU A 187 -0.04 17.33 4.79
N VAL A 188 0.97 18.03 4.29
CA VAL A 188 2.13 17.43 3.61
C VAL A 188 3.33 17.45 4.55
N VAL A 189 3.93 16.29 4.79
CA VAL A 189 5.16 16.13 5.57
C VAL A 189 6.26 15.61 4.67
N ASN A 190 7.33 16.40 4.50
CA ASN A 190 8.45 16.09 3.63
C ASN A 190 9.64 15.52 4.42
N PHE A 191 10.28 14.50 3.87
CA PHE A 191 11.49 13.86 4.38
C PHE A 191 12.63 14.01 3.35
N GLY A 192 12.98 15.25 3.00
CA GLY A 192 13.85 15.57 1.88
C GLY A 192 13.07 15.89 0.60
N SER A 193 13.72 15.73 -0.55
CA SER A 193 13.14 16.05 -1.88
C SER A 193 12.31 14.93 -2.49
N ASP A 194 12.57 13.68 -2.10
CA ASP A 194 12.10 12.49 -2.83
C ASP A 194 11.11 11.64 -2.03
N VAL A 195 10.77 12.08 -0.81
CA VAL A 195 9.90 11.33 0.12
C VAL A 195 8.95 12.30 0.80
N SER A 196 7.66 12.00 0.75
CA SER A 196 6.63 12.77 1.44
C SER A 196 5.47 11.89 1.88
N ILE A 197 4.77 12.31 2.92
CA ILE A 197 3.48 11.75 3.31
C ILE A 197 2.47 12.88 3.26
N THR A 198 1.43 12.69 2.46
CA THR A 198 0.27 13.60 2.40
C THR A 198 -0.88 12.96 3.16
N LEU A 199 -1.36 13.64 4.20
CA LEU A 199 -2.57 13.30 4.91
C LEU A 199 -3.70 14.17 4.36
N VAL A 200 -4.59 13.55 3.59
CA VAL A 200 -5.64 14.24 2.84
C VAL A 200 -6.74 14.66 3.81
N GLY A 201 -7.10 15.95 3.80
CA GLY A 201 -8.19 16.48 4.64
C GLY A 201 -7.91 16.58 6.14
N VAL A 202 -6.74 16.16 6.62
CA VAL A 202 -6.35 16.29 8.03
C VAL A 202 -6.01 17.75 8.33
N THR A 203 -6.71 18.37 9.28
CA THR A 203 -6.54 19.79 9.66
C THR A 203 -5.66 19.96 10.92
N PRO A 204 -5.19 21.19 11.23
CA PRO A 204 -4.31 21.43 12.39
C PRO A 204 -4.89 20.91 13.71
N GLY A 205 -4.13 20.04 14.38
CA GLY A 205 -4.48 19.46 15.67
C GLY A 205 -5.23 18.12 15.61
N GLN A 206 -5.56 17.62 14.41
CA GLN A 206 -6.16 16.29 14.21
C GLN A 206 -5.13 15.16 14.14
N ILE A 207 -3.84 15.48 14.15
CA ILE A 207 -2.75 14.52 14.26
C ILE A 207 -1.66 15.04 15.20
N SER A 208 -1.00 14.12 15.87
CA SER A 208 0.12 14.34 16.76
C SER A 208 1.18 13.25 16.60
N TRP A 209 2.35 13.46 17.19
CA TRP A 209 3.37 12.40 17.29
C TRP A 209 2.96 11.26 18.23
N GLY A 210 1.84 11.38 18.96
CA GLY A 210 1.26 10.27 19.73
C GLY A 210 0.59 9.22 18.85
N ASP A 211 0.19 9.60 17.64
CA ASP A 211 -0.45 8.72 16.65
C ASP A 211 0.57 8.00 15.76
N VAL A 212 1.87 8.21 16.00
CA VAL A 212 2.96 7.67 15.18
C VAL A 212 3.77 6.64 15.97
N SER A 213 4.02 5.49 15.37
CA SER A 213 4.91 4.47 15.90
C SER A 213 5.98 4.06 14.88
N VAL A 214 7.13 3.61 15.39
CA VAL A 214 8.23 3.05 14.60
C VAL A 214 8.43 1.61 15.06
N LEU A 215 8.26 0.67 14.12
CA LEU A 215 8.42 -0.75 14.37
C LEU A 215 9.80 -1.26 14.01
N SER A 216 10.49 -0.63 13.05
CA SER A 216 11.84 -1.04 12.64
C SER A 216 12.81 -1.03 13.82
#